data_AF-A0A926W2Q1-F1
#
_entry.id   AF-A0A926W2Q1-F1
#
_cell.length_a   1.000
_cell.length_b   1.000
_cell.length_c   1.000
_cell.angle_alpha   90.00
_cell.angle_beta   90.00
_cell.angle_gamma   90.00
#
_symmetry.space_group_name_H-M   'P 1'
#
loop_
_entity.id
_entity.type
_entity.pdbx_description
1 polymer ?
#
loop_
_entity_poly.entity_id
_entity_poly.type
_entity_poly.pdbx_seq_one_letter_code
_entity_poly.pdbx_strand_id
1 'polypeptide(L)'
;MQPVFLKVCQVGQLLYRATKQAITPPSINPKDLRVKEVRTLLNYPLDLVKEWLHSRNVTSPSELDTTKIDELVKTMCFAWAGNKFEHPNHAANSYQKHVIDAVLRGVSEMEAIQAWMEGALAQLPELN
;
A
#
# COMPACT_ATOMS: atom_id res chain seq x y z
N MET A 1 -31.74 14.13 49.99
CA MET A 1 -32.03 12.68 50.16
C MET A 1 -31.29 11.92 49.07
N GLN A 2 -30.40 10.99 49.45
CA GLN A 2 -29.86 9.94 48.56
C GLN A 2 -30.92 8.83 48.37
N PRO A 3 -30.72 7.87 47.44
CA PRO A 3 -29.99 6.63 47.78
C PRO A 3 -28.86 6.31 46.77
N VAL A 4 -27.63 5.95 47.20
CA VAL A 4 -27.13 4.63 47.69
C VAL A 4 -27.07 3.58 46.57
N PHE A 5 -25.94 3.39 45.86
CA PHE A 5 -24.74 2.55 46.18
C PHE A 5 -24.97 1.03 46.15
N LEU A 6 -24.45 0.37 45.10
CA LEU A 6 -23.90 -1.00 45.14
C LEU A 6 -22.90 -1.14 43.95
N LYS A 7 -21.60 -0.86 44.13
CA LYS A 7 -20.49 -1.80 44.46
C LYS A 7 -20.36 -2.89 43.38
N VAL A 8 -19.23 -3.04 42.68
CA VAL A 8 -18.11 -3.92 43.09
C VAL A 8 -16.75 -3.54 42.46
N CYS A 9 -15.70 -3.61 43.30
CA CYS A 9 -14.26 -3.81 43.06
C CYS A 9 -13.37 -2.78 42.36
N GLN A 10 -12.91 -1.86 43.20
CA GLN A 10 -11.52 -1.41 43.34
C GLN A 10 -10.51 -2.58 43.44
N VAL A 11 -9.60 -2.71 42.47
CA VAL A 11 -8.14 -2.88 42.69
C VAL A 11 -7.43 -2.50 41.37
N GLY A 12 -6.57 -1.48 41.37
CA GLY A 12 -5.72 -1.18 40.21
C GLY A 12 -5.40 0.29 39.95
N GLN A 13 -5.81 1.21 40.83
CA GLN A 13 -5.60 2.65 40.64
C GLN A 13 -4.51 3.19 41.57
N LEU A 14 -3.27 2.72 41.38
CA LEU A 14 -2.07 3.38 41.86
C LEU A 14 -0.97 3.11 40.84
N LEU A 15 -0.61 4.16 40.09
CA LEU A 15 0.43 4.27 39.04
C LEU A 15 -0.08 4.59 37.62
N TYR A 16 -1.05 5.49 37.48
CA TYR A 16 -1.13 6.28 36.24
C TYR A 16 -1.19 7.78 36.56
N ARG A 17 -0.07 8.29 37.08
CA ARG A 17 0.32 9.66 36.75
C ARG A 17 1.39 9.55 35.66
N ALA A 18 0.94 9.30 34.44
CA ALA A 18 1.73 9.55 33.25
C ALA A 18 0.97 10.58 32.44
N THR A 19 1.62 11.71 32.20
CA THR A 19 1.18 12.83 31.40
C THR A 19 0.51 12.37 30.12
N LYS A 20 -0.70 12.87 29.84
CA LYS A 20 -1.31 12.81 28.50
C LYS A 20 -0.40 13.58 27.53
N GLN A 21 0.64 12.93 27.01
CA GLN A 21 1.22 13.33 25.75
C GLN A 21 0.25 12.85 24.68
N ALA A 22 -0.43 13.79 24.04
CA ALA A 22 -1.10 13.52 22.79
C ALA A 22 -0.01 13.11 21.80
N ILE A 23 0.14 11.80 21.59
CA ILE A 23 0.97 11.26 20.53
C ILE A 23 0.22 11.59 19.25
N THR A 24 0.54 12.72 18.63
CA THR A 24 0.14 12.99 17.26
C THR A 24 0.74 11.85 16.44
N PRO A 25 -0.06 11.04 15.71
CA PRO A 25 0.51 10.03 14.84
C PRO A 25 1.50 10.72 13.89
N PRO A 26 2.68 10.14 13.63
CA PRO A 26 3.62 10.72 12.69
C PRO A 26 2.86 10.95 11.38
N SER A 27 2.91 12.17 10.87
CA SER A 27 2.38 12.53 9.56
C SER A 27 3.11 11.65 8.53
N ILE A 28 2.48 10.55 8.12
CA ILE A 28 3.02 9.67 7.08
C ILE A 28 2.90 10.44 5.77
N ASN A 29 4.01 10.59 5.06
CA ASN A 29 3.99 11.24 3.75
C ASN A 29 3.09 10.44 2.80
N PRO A 30 2.19 11.09 2.04
CA PRO A 30 1.27 10.38 1.15
C PRO A 30 1.99 9.55 0.07
N LYS A 31 3.18 9.95 -0.37
CA LYS A 31 3.99 9.18 -1.33
C LYS A 31 4.52 7.89 -0.71
N ASP A 32 5.00 7.97 0.52
CA ASP A 32 5.49 6.81 1.27
C ASP A 32 4.34 5.83 1.57
N LEU A 33 3.16 6.36 1.93
CA LEU A 33 1.96 5.55 2.14
C LEU A 33 1.55 4.81 0.86
N ARG A 34 1.45 5.53 -0.27
CA ARG A 34 1.11 4.94 -1.57
C ARG A 34 2.08 3.82 -1.97
N VAL A 35 3.38 4.05 -1.89
CA VAL A 35 4.40 3.02 -2.20
C VAL A 35 4.27 1.83 -1.26
N LYS A 36 4.03 2.06 0.03
CA LYS A 36 3.84 0.99 1.01
C LYS A 36 2.59 0.15 0.71
N GLU A 37 1.48 0.78 0.37
CA GLU A 37 0.22 0.11 0.03
C GLU A 37 0.38 -0.76 -1.22
N VAL A 38 0.88 -0.19 -2.32
CA VAL A 38 1.11 -0.92 -3.58
C VAL A 38 2.10 -2.07 -3.38
N ARG A 39 3.21 -1.83 -2.68
CA ARG A 39 4.20 -2.87 -2.36
C ARG A 39 3.55 -4.04 -1.60
N THR A 40 2.70 -3.73 -0.64
CA THR A 40 2.02 -4.74 0.19
C THR A 40 1.01 -5.53 -0.65
N LEU A 41 0.24 -4.85 -1.49
CA LEU A 41 -0.71 -5.49 -2.40
C LEU A 41 -0.04 -6.47 -3.36
N LEU A 42 1.09 -6.08 -3.95
CA LEU A 42 1.83 -6.89 -4.91
C LEU A 42 2.77 -7.92 -4.27
N ASN A 43 2.88 -7.93 -2.93
CA ASN A 43 3.91 -8.65 -2.19
C ASN A 43 5.32 -8.40 -2.76
N TYR A 44 5.60 -7.14 -3.13
CA TYR A 44 6.85 -6.75 -3.77
C TYR A 44 7.98 -6.62 -2.73
N PRO A 45 9.19 -7.16 -2.99
CA PRO A 45 10.30 -7.09 -2.04
C PRO A 45 10.69 -5.64 -1.68
N LEU A 46 10.86 -5.37 -0.38
CA LEU A 46 11.27 -4.05 0.09
C LEU A 46 12.65 -3.66 -0.44
N ASP A 47 13.56 -4.61 -0.58
CA ASP A 47 14.93 -4.34 -1.01
C ASP A 47 14.97 -3.86 -2.45
N LEU A 48 14.11 -4.36 -3.33
CA LEU A 48 13.98 -3.85 -4.70
C LEU A 48 13.44 -2.41 -4.76
N VAL A 49 12.58 -2.01 -3.80
CA VAL A 49 12.16 -0.61 -3.67
C VAL A 49 13.34 0.26 -3.28
N LYS A 50 14.13 -0.18 -2.27
CA LYS A 50 15.32 0.55 -1.83
C LYS A 50 16.36 0.67 -2.93
N GLU A 51 16.62 -0.39 -3.69
CA GLU A 51 17.55 -0.37 -4.83
C GLU A 51 17.09 0.61 -5.91
N TRP A 52 15.80 0.63 -6.23
CA TRP A 52 15.23 1.56 -7.20
C TRP A 52 15.34 3.03 -6.75
N LEU A 53 15.21 3.29 -5.44
CA LEU A 53 15.41 4.61 -4.83
C LEU A 53 16.88 5.01 -4.85
N HIS A 54 17.78 4.11 -4.45
CA HIS A 54 19.23 4.32 -4.46
C HIS A 54 19.77 4.58 -5.87
N SER A 55 19.22 3.93 -6.90
CA SER A 55 19.59 4.18 -8.30
C SER A 55 19.25 5.61 -8.77
N ARG A 56 18.44 6.34 -7.99
CA ARG A 56 18.06 7.75 -8.19
C ARG A 56 18.66 8.68 -7.13
N ASN A 57 19.58 8.17 -6.32
CA ASN A 57 20.26 8.92 -5.27
C ASN A 57 19.30 9.51 -4.22
N VAL A 58 18.20 8.82 -3.93
CA VAL A 58 17.24 9.16 -2.87
C VAL A 58 17.08 8.00 -1.89
N THR A 59 16.61 8.30 -0.68
CA THR A 59 16.43 7.32 0.40
C THR A 59 14.97 7.01 0.71
N SER A 60 14.07 7.94 0.41
CA SER A 60 12.63 7.76 0.60
C SER A 60 11.80 8.21 -0.61
N PRO A 61 10.62 7.60 -0.84
CA PRO A 61 9.66 8.07 -1.84
C PRO A 61 9.24 9.53 -1.66
N SER A 62 9.18 10.04 -0.43
CA SER A 62 8.84 11.44 -0.16
C SER A 62 9.73 12.46 -0.89
N GLU A 63 10.99 12.11 -1.14
CA GLU A 63 12.00 12.96 -1.81
C GLU A 63 11.77 13.05 -3.34
N LEU A 64 10.92 12.20 -3.90
CA LEU A 64 10.70 12.10 -5.34
C LEU A 64 9.48 12.87 -5.79
N ASP A 65 9.50 13.36 -7.03
CA ASP A 65 8.31 13.91 -7.67
C ASP A 65 7.22 12.85 -7.86
N THR A 66 5.96 13.28 -7.89
CA THR A 66 4.81 12.38 -8.10
C THR A 66 4.96 11.53 -9.35
N THR A 67 5.50 12.08 -10.44
CA THR A 67 5.78 11.35 -11.68
C THR A 67 6.76 10.19 -11.47
N LYS A 68 7.75 10.36 -10.58
CA LYS A 68 8.68 9.28 -10.23
C LYS A 68 8.04 8.23 -9.33
N ILE A 69 7.08 8.62 -8.49
CA ILE A 69 6.24 7.65 -7.77
C ILE A 69 5.39 6.84 -8.75
N ASP A 70 4.81 7.48 -9.76
CA ASP A 70 4.04 6.77 -10.81
C ASP A 70 4.93 5.77 -11.56
N GLU A 71 6.17 6.15 -11.88
CA GLU A 71 7.17 5.23 -12.48
C GLU A 71 7.50 4.05 -11.56
N LEU A 72 7.67 4.28 -10.25
CA LEU A 72 7.94 3.23 -9.28
C LEU A 72 6.75 2.26 -9.16
N VAL A 73 5.53 2.79 -9.02
CA VAL A 73 4.30 1.99 -8.98
C VAL A 73 4.18 1.14 -10.23
N LYS A 74 4.36 1.73 -11.41
CA LYS A 74 4.34 1.00 -12.69
C LYS A 74 5.42 -0.09 -12.75
N THR A 75 6.62 0.20 -12.24
CA THR A 75 7.72 -0.78 -12.17
C THR A 75 7.34 -1.98 -11.30
N MET A 76 6.76 -1.74 -10.12
CA MET A 76 6.31 -2.81 -9.23
C MET A 76 5.21 -3.66 -9.88
N CYS A 77 4.21 -3.02 -10.52
CA CYS A 77 3.12 -3.71 -11.23
C CYS A 77 3.65 -4.59 -12.36
N PHE A 78 4.64 -4.11 -13.12
CA PHE A 78 5.25 -4.87 -14.21
C PHE A 78 6.10 -6.03 -13.71
N ALA A 79 6.84 -5.83 -12.63
CA ALA A 79 7.60 -6.92 -12.00
C ALA A 79 6.66 -8.03 -11.48
N TRP A 80 5.51 -7.66 -10.91
CA TRP A 80 4.48 -8.63 -10.52
C TRP A 80 3.93 -9.38 -11.74
N ALA A 81 3.56 -8.65 -12.79
CA ALA A 81 2.99 -9.22 -14.01
C ALA A 81 3.97 -10.06 -14.83
N GLY A 82 5.27 -9.78 -14.77
CA GLY A 82 6.31 -10.58 -15.45
C GLY A 82 6.33 -12.04 -15.03
N ASN A 83 5.82 -12.35 -13.83
CA ASN A 83 5.67 -13.72 -13.33
C ASN A 83 4.32 -14.37 -13.68
N LYS A 84 3.45 -13.68 -14.45
CA LYS A 84 2.05 -14.09 -14.71
C LYS A 84 1.72 -14.09 -16.20
N PHE A 85 2.24 -13.13 -16.95
CA PHE A 85 2.05 -13.06 -18.39
C PHE A 85 3.24 -13.67 -19.11
N GLU A 86 2.99 -14.57 -20.06
CA GLU A 86 4.04 -15.18 -20.90
C GLU A 86 4.77 -14.15 -21.79
N HIS A 87 4.12 -13.01 -22.05
CA HIS A 87 4.64 -11.98 -22.94
C HIS A 87 4.62 -10.59 -22.29
N PRO A 88 5.77 -9.89 -22.20
CA PRO A 88 5.86 -8.55 -21.59
C PRO A 88 4.93 -7.50 -22.20
N ASN A 89 4.69 -7.58 -23.51
CA ASN A 89 3.80 -6.64 -24.21
C ASN A 89 2.33 -6.80 -23.79
N HIS A 90 1.93 -8.01 -23.39
CA HIS A 90 0.58 -8.26 -22.90
C HIS A 90 0.36 -7.66 -21.52
N ALA A 91 1.36 -7.74 -20.64
CA ALA A 91 1.32 -7.10 -19.32
C ALA A 91 1.16 -5.58 -19.43
N ALA A 92 1.94 -4.94 -20.31
CA ALA A 92 1.88 -3.48 -20.50
C ALA A 92 0.52 -3.02 -21.08
N ASN A 93 0.02 -3.70 -22.12
CA ASN A 93 -1.28 -3.40 -22.71
C ASN A 93 -2.43 -3.63 -21.74
N SER A 94 -2.36 -4.73 -20.98
CA SER A 94 -3.36 -5.06 -19.95
C SER A 94 -3.37 -4.02 -18.84
N TYR A 95 -2.19 -3.62 -18.32
CA TYR A 95 -2.07 -2.58 -17.31
C TYR A 95 -2.67 -1.25 -17.77
N GLN A 96 -2.39 -0.82 -19.00
CA GLN A 96 -2.96 0.41 -19.54
C GLN A 96 -4.50 0.34 -19.57
N LYS A 97 -5.06 -0.74 -20.11
CA LYS A 97 -6.50 -0.91 -20.29
C LYS A 97 -7.27 -1.09 -18.98
N HIS A 98 -6.68 -1.76 -17.99
CA HIS A 98 -7.37 -2.14 -16.76
C HIS A 98 -7.05 -1.23 -15.58
N VAL A 99 -5.80 -0.77 -15.46
CA VAL A 99 -5.39 0.10 -14.36
C VAL A 99 -5.56 1.56 -14.73
N ILE A 100 -4.92 2.02 -15.80
CA ILE A 100 -4.94 3.45 -16.16
C ILE A 100 -6.35 3.91 -16.55
N ASP A 101 -7.05 3.17 -17.42
CA ASP A 101 -8.42 3.56 -17.82
C ASP A 101 -9.41 3.50 -16.64
N ALA A 102 -9.21 2.63 -15.64
CA ALA A 102 -10.05 2.61 -14.44
C ALA A 102 -9.78 3.83 -13.55
N VAL A 103 -8.51 4.19 -13.36
CA VAL A 103 -8.13 5.41 -12.63
C VAL A 103 -8.70 6.67 -13.30
N LEU A 104 -8.63 6.74 -14.64
CA LEU A 104 -9.23 7.85 -15.40
C LEU A 104 -10.76 7.92 -15.26
N ARG A 105 -11.43 6.78 -15.01
CA ARG A 105 -12.87 6.71 -14.72
C ARG A 105 -13.21 7.00 -13.25
N GLY A 106 -12.22 7.31 -12.42
CA GLY A 106 -12.40 7.67 -11.02
C GLY A 106 -12.32 6.51 -10.04
N VAL A 107 -11.91 5.31 -10.48
CA VAL A 107 -11.61 4.18 -9.57
C VAL A 107 -10.30 4.47 -8.85
N SER A 108 -10.18 4.09 -7.58
CA SER A 108 -8.91 4.28 -6.86
C SER A 108 -7.80 3.43 -7.48
N GLU A 109 -6.55 3.91 -7.44
CA GLU A 109 -5.41 3.18 -8.00
C GLU A 109 -5.28 1.79 -7.37
N MET A 110 -5.49 1.68 -6.06
CA MET A 110 -5.42 0.41 -5.34
C MET A 110 -6.48 -0.59 -5.82
N GLU A 111 -7.74 -0.16 -5.94
CA GLU A 111 -8.82 -1.02 -6.45
C GLU A 111 -8.58 -1.42 -7.92
N ALA A 112 -8.08 -0.49 -8.73
CA ALA A 112 -7.77 -0.74 -10.13
C ALA A 112 -6.64 -1.77 -10.29
N ILE A 113 -5.55 -1.65 -9.51
CA ILE A 113 -4.45 -2.62 -9.50
C ILE A 113 -4.95 -3.97 -9.00
N GLN A 114 -5.72 -4.01 -7.91
CA GLN A 114 -6.24 -5.25 -7.35
C GLN A 114 -7.16 -5.99 -8.33
N ALA A 115 -8.13 -5.30 -8.94
CA ALA A 115 -9.04 -5.89 -9.92
C ALA A 115 -8.28 -6.40 -11.15
N TRP A 116 -7.25 -5.68 -11.59
CA TRP A 116 -6.37 -6.12 -12.67
C TRP A 116 -5.60 -7.39 -12.29
N MET A 117 -5.08 -7.48 -11.06
CA MET A 117 -4.39 -8.67 -10.58
C MET A 117 -5.30 -9.89 -10.53
N GLU A 118 -6.51 -9.74 -9.99
CA GLU A 118 -7.51 -10.81 -9.91
C GLU A 118 -7.87 -11.32 -11.31
N GLY A 119 -8.11 -10.41 -12.26
CA GLY A 119 -8.41 -10.76 -13.65
C GLY A 119 -7.23 -11.43 -14.37
N ALA A 120 -5.99 -11.07 -14.04
CA ALA A 120 -4.80 -11.72 -14.59
C ALA A 120 -4.59 -13.12 -14.01
N LEU A 121 -4.84 -13.31 -12.71
CA LEU A 121 -4.76 -14.62 -12.05
C LEU A 121 -5.84 -15.59 -12.57
N ALA A 122 -7.05 -15.10 -12.86
CA ALA A 122 -8.12 -15.91 -13.42
C ALA A 122 -7.82 -16.44 -14.85
N GLN A 123 -6.85 -15.84 -15.54
CA GLN A 123 -6.42 -16.27 -16.88
C GLN A 123 -5.27 -17.28 -16.84
N LEU A 124 -4.66 -17.52 -15.67
CA LEU A 124 -3.65 -18.56 -15.53
C LEU A 124 -4.36 -19.93 -15.63
N PRO A 125 -3.96 -20.81 -16.55
CA PRO A 125 -4.49 -22.16 -16.57
C PRO A 125 -4.14 -22.81 -15.22
N GLU A 126 -5.15 -23.32 -14.51
CA GLU A 126 -4.92 -24.16 -13.35
C GLU A 126 -4.04 -25.32 -13.78
N LEU A 127 -2.77 -25.28 -13.40
CA LEU A 127 -1.84 -26.39 -13.55
C LEU A 127 -2.25 -27.44 -12.51
N ASN A 128 -3.31 -28.19 -12.83
CA ASN A 128 -3.64 -29.48 -12.23
C ASN A 128 -2.83 -30.58 -12.92
#